data_AF-A0A383AR43-F1
#
_entry.id   AF-A0A383AR43-F1
#
_cell.length_a   1.000
_cell.length_b   1.000
_cell.length_c   1.000
_cell.angle_alpha   90.00
_cell.angle_beta   90.00
_cell.angle_gamma   90.00
#
_symmetry.space_group_name_H-M   'P 1'
#
loop_
_entity.id
_entity.type
_entity.pdbx_description
1 polymer ?
#
loop_
_entity_poly.entity_id
_entity_poly.type
_entity_poly.pdbx_seq_one_letter_code
_entity_poly.pdbx_strand_id
1 'polypeptide(L)' 'MAKKLDVREYQCELVKVLDGDTIDCYIDLGFNLKIKKRIRYMGIDTWESRT' A
#
# COMPACT_ATOMS: atom_id res chain seq x y z
N MET A 1 -23.08 -3.47 -14.04
CA MET A 1 -22.88 -4.48 -12.97
C MET A 1 -21.56 -4.16 -12.28
N ALA A 2 -21.61 -3.52 -11.11
CA ALA A 2 -20.41 -3.16 -10.37
C ALA A 2 -19.78 -4.44 -9.80
N LYS A 3 -18.54 -4.73 -10.18
CA LYS A 3 -17.77 -5.89 -9.69
C LYS A 3 -17.58 -5.71 -8.19
N LYS A 4 -18.06 -6.66 -7.39
CA LYS A 4 -17.90 -6.65 -5.93
C LYS A 4 -16.38 -6.67 -5.66
N LEU A 5 -15.87 -5.61 -5.04
CA LEU A 5 -14.47 -5.53 -4.63
C LEU A 5 -14.31 -6.45 -3.42
N ASP A 6 -13.62 -7.57 -3.60
CA ASP A 6 -13.13 -8.41 -2.51
C ASP A 6 -11.99 -7.66 -1.81
N VAL A 7 -12.35 -6.78 -0.88
CA VAL A 7 -11.39 -6.05 -0.05
C VAL A 7 -10.90 -7.01 1.03
N ARG A 8 -9.58 -7.21 1.07
CA ARG A 8 -8.92 -8.01 2.11
C ARG A 8 -7.99 -7.10 2.90
N GLU A 9 -8.20 -7.07 4.21
CA GLU A 9 -7.36 -6.32 5.14
C GLU A 9 -6.20 -7.21 5.57
N TYR A 10 -4.99 -6.68 5.43
CA TYR A 10 -3.76 -7.35 5.86
C TYR A 10 -3.04 -6.40 6.81
N GLN A 11 -2.39 -6.96 7.84
CA GLN A 11 -1.48 -6.17 8.65
C GLN A 11 -0.26 -5.81 7.80
N CYS A 12 0.13 -4.55 7.91
CA CYS A 12 1.30 -4.04 7.21
C CYS A 12 2.22 -3.26 8.15
N GLU A 13 3.53 -3.43 7.93
CA GLU A 13 4.57 -2.64 8.58
C GLU A 13 5.03 -1.54 7.62
N LEU A 14 4.98 -0.29 8.07
CA LEU A 14 5.45 0.86 7.31
C LEU A 14 6.98 0.84 7.25
N VAL A 15 7.55 0.88 6.04
CA VAL A 15 9.01 0.93 5.85
C VAL A 15 9.46 2.37 5.69
N LYS A 16 8.85 3.07 4.73
CA LYS A 16 9.22 4.43 4.36
C LYS A 16 8.05 5.11 3.67
N VAL A 17 7.83 6.37 4.03
CA VAL A 17 6.94 7.28 3.29
C VAL A 17 7.77 7.94 2.20
N LEU A 18 7.33 7.82 0.94
CA LEU A 18 7.99 8.46 -0.19
C LEU A 18 7.36 9.84 -0.41
N ASP A 19 6.06 9.83 -0.66
CA ASP A 19 5.24 11.00 -0.98
C ASP A 19 3.97 11.00 -0.13
N GLY A 20 3.20 12.08 -0.20
CA GLY A 20 1.95 12.23 0.55
C GLY A 20 0.91 11.12 0.30
N ASP A 21 1.01 10.40 -0.82
CA ASP A 21 0.12 9.33 -1.25
C ASP A 21 0.81 7.99 -1.52
N THR A 22 2.14 7.96 -1.50
CA THR A 22 2.96 6.79 -1.89
C THR A 22 3.82 6.32 -0.73
N ILE A 23 3.58 5.08 -0.30
CA ILE A 23 4.31 4.44 0.80
C ILE A 23 4.91 3.10 0.37
N ASP A 24 6.06 2.77 0.93
CA ASP A 24 6.61 1.42 0.87
C ASP A 24 6.25 0.69 2.17
N CYS A 25 5.52 -0.43 2.04
CA CYS A 25 5.07 -1.25 3.18
C CYS A 25 5.44 -2.72 2.99
N TYR A 26 5.65 -3.41 4.10
CA TYR A 26 5.61 -4.86 4.14
C TYR A 26 4.20 -5.33 4.46
N ILE A 27 3.60 -6.11 3.57
CA ILE A 27 2.31 -6.76 3.80
C ILE A 27 2.61 -8.14 4.40
N ASP A 28 2.09 -8.41 5.59
CA ASP A 28 2.17 -9.74 6.20
C ASP A 28 1.02 -10.61 5.68
N LEU A 29 1.37 -11.71 5.02
CA LEU A 29 0.42 -12.68 4.48
C LEU A 29 0.27 -13.92 5.37
N GLY A 30 0.96 -13.94 6.52
CA GLY A 30 1.10 -15.09 7.39
C GLY A 30 2.25 -16.02 6.98
N PHE A 31 2.48 -17.05 7.81
CA PHE A 31 3.52 -18.08 7.56
C PHE A 31 4.94 -17.54 7.37
N ASN A 32 5.27 -16.41 8.02
CA ASN A 32 6.57 -15.74 7.93
C ASN A 32 6.87 -15.16 6.53
N LEU A 33 5.84 -14.97 5.70
CA LEU A 33 5.98 -14.47 4.34
C LEU A 33 5.57 -12.99 4.29
N LYS A 34 6.58 -12.12 4.31
CA LYS A 34 6.41 -10.67 4.19
C LYS A 34 6.67 -10.23 2.75
N ILE A 35 5.70 -9.60 2.10
CA ILE A 35 5.90 -9.04 0.74
C ILE A 35 6.15 -7.54 0.85
N LYS A 36 7.26 -7.07 0.27
CA LYS A 36 7.50 -5.64 0.10
C LYS A 36 6.72 -5.14 -1.12
N LYS A 37 5.82 -4.20 -0.92
CA LYS A 37 5.05 -3.55 -2.00
C LYS A 37 5.03 -2.05 -1.80
N ARG A 38 5.15 -1.33 -2.92
CA ARG A 38 4.83 0.09 -3.00
C ARG A 38 3.32 0.22 -3.18
N ILE A 39 2.69 0.96 -2.29
CA ILE A 39 1.24 1.16 -2.27
C ILE A 39 1.00 2.65 -2.49
N ARG A 40 0.12 2.95 -3.44
CA ARG A 40 -0.43 4.28 -3.64
C ARG A 40 -1.87 4.30 -3.13
N TYR A 41 -2.21 5.27 -2.30
CA TYR A 41 -3.55 5.35 -1.73
C TYR A 41 -4.59 5.63 -2.81
N MET A 42 -5.66 4.83 -2.83
CA MET A 42 -6.76 5.02 -3.77
C MET A 42 -7.56 6.26 -3.34
N GLY A 43 -7.64 7.27 -4.21
CA GLY A 43 -8.42 8.49 -3.97
C GLY A 43 -7.65 9.64 -3.31
N ILE A 44 -6.36 9.45 -3.02
CA ILE A 44 -5.44 10.53 -2.63
C ILE A 44 -4.40 10.62 -3.74
N ASP A 45 -4.39 11.75 -4.44
CA ASP A 45 -3.48 12.02 -5.55
C ASP A 45 -2.69 13.28 -5.20
N THR A 46 -1.58 13.09 -4.49
CA THR A 46 -0.72 14.21 -4.08
C THR A 46 0.36 14.49 -5.12
N TRP A 47 0.88 15.71 -5.12
CA TRP A 47 2.00 16.08 -5.99
C TRP A 47 3.21 15.18 -5.72
N GLU A 48 3.65 14.42 -6.72
CA GLU A 48 4.82 13.56 -6.60
C GLU A 48 6.08 14.41 -6.47
N SER A 49 6.78 14.29 -5.34
CA SER A 49 8.01 15.00 -5.12
C SER A 49 9.13 14.30 -5.89
N ARG A 50 9.34 14.72 -7.14
CA ARG A 50 10.49 14.32 -7.96
C ARG A 50 11.74 15.01 -7.44
N THR A 51 12.33 14.51 -6.36
CA THR A 51 13.64 14.99 -5.87
C THR A 51 14.48 13.81 -5.41
#